data_AF-A0A7X8X2Q0-F1
#
_entry.id   AF-A0A7X8X2Q0-F1
#
_cell.length_a   1.000
_cell.length_b   1.000
_cell.length_c   1.000
_cell.angle_alpha   90.00
_cell.angle_beta   90.00
_cell.angle_gamma   90.00
#
_symmetry.space_group_name_H-M   'P 1'
#
loop_
_entity.id
_entity.type
_entity.pdbx_description
1 polymer ?
#
loop_
_entity_poly.entity_id
_entity_poly.type
_entity_poly.pdbx_seq_one_letter_code
_entity_poly.pdbx_strand_id
1 'polypeptide(L)'
;MIFSKGEIRQLNAGEIENIVKATIKAMDKYGGEVGFAESLNRFNLREEKLELWIYAYEEGGRSGIKALTETFQMDPKIAREALKQIRDFFSVSWPSWEYRVVRRYNSFTIRIKISEGSDYWELCQLRYTPFDQKWHLFWKKDNGKW
;
A
#
# COMPACT_ATOMS: atom_id res chain seq x y z
N MET A 1 27.82 27.55 4.45
CA MET A 1 26.78 26.91 3.62
C MET A 1 26.09 25.90 4.52
N ILE A 2 24.90 26.23 5.02
CA ILE A 2 24.16 25.39 5.97
C ILE A 2 23.24 24.52 5.11
N PHE A 3 23.50 23.20 5.07
CA PHE A 3 22.60 22.25 4.43
C PHE A 3 21.30 22.22 5.23
N SER A 4 20.18 22.61 4.59
CA SER A 4 18.85 22.51 5.18
C SER A 4 18.45 21.03 5.32
N LYS A 5 17.60 20.77 6.31
CA LYS A 5 17.09 19.44 6.69
C LYS A 5 16.65 18.64 5.45
N GLY A 6 17.16 17.42 5.36
CA GLY A 6 17.06 16.55 4.19
C GLY A 6 15.66 16.41 3.61
N GLU A 7 15.52 16.83 2.35
CA GLU A 7 14.47 16.33 1.49
C GLU A 7 14.68 14.83 1.30
N ILE A 8 13.78 14.02 1.87
CA ILE A 8 13.74 12.59 1.58
C ILE A 8 13.29 12.48 0.12
N ARG A 9 14.25 12.24 -0.78
CA ARG A 9 13.97 11.89 -2.18
C ARG A 9 12.93 10.76 -2.21
N GLN A 10 11.79 11.02 -2.85
CA GLN A 10 10.79 9.98 -3.08
C GLN A 10 11.35 9.00 -4.11
N LEU A 11 11.53 7.74 -3.70
CA LEU A 11 12.01 6.68 -4.58
C LEU A 11 10.92 6.31 -5.59
N ASN A 12 11.31 6.12 -6.85
CA ASN A 12 10.41 5.66 -7.89
C ASN A 12 10.23 4.13 -7.84
N ALA A 13 9.25 3.62 -8.60
CA ALA A 13 8.92 2.19 -8.61
C ALA A 13 10.11 1.29 -9.00
N GLY A 14 10.98 1.72 -9.92
CA GLY A 14 12.14 0.94 -10.34
C GLY A 14 13.23 0.88 -9.26
N GLU A 15 13.44 1.97 -8.53
CA GLU A 15 14.37 2.00 -7.39
C GLU A 15 13.87 1.09 -6.26
N ILE A 16 12.57 1.12 -5.97
CA ILE A 16 11.95 0.25 -4.96
C ILE A 16 12.01 -1.22 -5.39
N GLU A 17 11.73 -1.53 -6.65
CA GLU A 17 11.84 -2.88 -7.19
C GLU A 17 13.27 -3.45 -7.04
N ASN A 18 14.29 -2.62 -7.31
CA ASN A 18 15.69 -3.02 -7.14
C ASN A 18 16.04 -3.27 -5.66
N ILE A 19 15.55 -2.43 -4.75
CA ILE A 19 15.71 -2.62 -3.30
C ILE A 19 15.08 -3.96 -2.89
N VAL A 20 13.82 -4.21 -3.25
CA VAL A 20 13.10 -5.45 -2.91
C VAL A 20 13.83 -6.68 -3.42
N LYS A 21 14.24 -6.69 -4.70
CA LYS A 21 15.02 -7.80 -5.28
C LYS A 21 16.34 -8.03 -4.56
N ALA A 22 17.03 -6.96 -4.19
CA ALA A 22 18.28 -7.06 -3.43
C ALA A 22 18.05 -7.61 -2.02
N THR A 23 16.95 -7.21 -1.36
CA THR A 23 16.56 -7.72 -0.04
C THR A 23 16.22 -9.20 -0.10
N ILE A 24 15.39 -9.65 -1.04
CA ILE A 24 15.05 -11.08 -1.20
C ILE A 24 16.33 -11.90 -1.39
N LYS A 25 17.25 -11.43 -2.26
CA LYS A 25 18.54 -12.09 -2.45
C LYS A 25 19.41 -12.13 -1.18
N ALA A 26 19.35 -11.10 -0.34
CA ALA A 26 20.06 -11.07 0.94
C ALA A 26 19.44 -12.06 1.94
N MET A 27 18.11 -12.12 2.01
CA MET A 27 17.35 -13.07 2.83
C MET A 27 17.69 -14.52 2.45
N ASP A 28 17.76 -14.83 1.15
CA ASP A 28 18.15 -16.15 0.66
C ASP A 28 19.61 -16.51 1.01
N LYS A 29 20.50 -15.52 0.94
CA LYS A 29 21.95 -15.74 1.13
C LYS A 29 22.34 -15.86 2.60
N TYR A 30 21.78 -15.00 3.46
CA TYR A 30 22.21 -14.84 4.85
C TYR A 30 21.21 -15.40 5.87
N GLY A 31 20.05 -15.89 5.40
CA GLY A 31 18.92 -16.29 6.23
C GLY A 31 17.91 -15.15 6.37
N GLY A 32 16.62 -15.51 6.37
CA GLY A 32 15.49 -14.56 6.25
C GLY A 32 15.59 -13.32 7.13
N GLU A 33 15.72 -13.50 8.45
CA GLU A 33 15.77 -12.37 9.39
C GLU A 33 17.06 -11.54 9.24
N VAL A 34 18.21 -12.21 9.06
CA VAL A 34 19.52 -11.55 8.98
C VAL A 34 19.62 -10.71 7.70
N GLY A 35 19.25 -11.27 6.56
CA GLY A 35 19.25 -10.56 5.28
C GLY A 35 18.25 -9.41 5.23
N PHE A 36 17.10 -9.56 5.90
CA PHE A 36 16.12 -8.48 6.06
C PHE A 36 16.68 -7.33 6.92
N ALA A 37 17.24 -7.63 8.10
CA ALA A 37 17.84 -6.64 8.99
C ALA A 37 19.04 -5.92 8.35
N GLU A 38 19.89 -6.63 7.62
CA GLU A 38 20.98 -6.02 6.84
C GLU A 38 20.44 -5.02 5.82
N SER A 39 19.34 -5.36 5.14
CA SER A 39 18.73 -4.53 4.12
C SER A 39 18.10 -3.25 4.70
N LEU A 40 17.48 -3.32 5.88
CA LEU A 40 17.00 -2.13 6.59
C LEU A 40 18.11 -1.12 6.83
N ASN A 41 19.25 -1.59 7.34
CA ASN A 41 20.43 -0.76 7.58
C ASN A 41 21.01 -0.22 6.27
N ARG A 42 21.19 -1.09 5.27
CA ARG A 42 21.78 -0.75 3.98
C ARG A 42 21.01 0.33 3.24
N PHE A 43 19.68 0.26 3.26
CA PHE A 43 18.81 1.18 2.53
C PHE A 43 18.24 2.31 3.40
N ASN A 44 18.60 2.35 4.69
CA ASN A 44 18.09 3.31 5.67
C ASN A 44 16.55 3.37 5.66
N LEU A 45 15.92 2.19 5.74
CA LEU A 45 14.48 2.03 5.72
C LEU A 45 13.97 1.60 7.09
N ARG A 46 12.73 2.00 7.40
CA ARG A 46 11.98 1.41 8.50
C ARG A 46 11.45 0.05 8.07
N GLU A 47 11.35 -0.86 9.03
CA GLU A 47 10.84 -2.22 8.84
C GLU A 47 9.53 -2.24 8.08
N GLU A 48 8.53 -1.46 8.52
CA GLU A 48 7.19 -1.51 7.94
C GLU A 48 7.18 -1.07 6.47
N LYS A 49 8.08 -0.14 6.11
CA LYS A 49 8.20 0.35 4.74
C LYS A 49 8.80 -0.70 3.82
N LEU A 50 9.82 -1.43 4.29
CA LEU A 50 10.43 -2.50 3.51
C LEU A 50 9.50 -3.71 3.39
N GLU A 51 8.82 -4.09 4.48
CA GLU A 51 7.79 -5.12 4.47
C GLU A 51 6.69 -4.81 3.45
N LEU A 52 6.12 -3.60 3.49
CA LEU A 52 5.06 -3.18 2.56
C LEU A 52 5.51 -3.29 1.11
N TRP A 53 6.77 -2.94 0.81
CA TRP A 53 7.31 -3.05 -0.55
C TRP A 53 7.54 -4.49 -0.99
N ILE A 54 8.01 -5.36 -0.08
CA ILE A 54 8.17 -6.79 -0.36
C ILE A 54 6.80 -7.41 -0.64
N TYR A 55 5.81 -7.22 0.24
CA TYR A 55 4.46 -7.76 0.03
C TYR A 55 3.82 -7.26 -1.27
N ALA A 56 3.96 -5.96 -1.57
CA ALA A 56 3.44 -5.40 -2.82
C ALA A 56 4.10 -6.03 -4.06
N TYR A 57 5.39 -6.36 -3.97
CA TYR A 57 6.13 -7.00 -5.05
C TYR A 57 5.84 -8.50 -5.17
N GLU A 58 5.71 -9.22 -4.06
CA GLU A 58 5.40 -10.65 -4.08
C GLU A 58 4.01 -10.92 -4.65
N GLU A 59 3.01 -10.13 -4.25
CA GLU A 59 1.62 -10.31 -4.71
C GLU A 59 1.36 -9.66 -6.09
N GLY A 60 1.97 -8.49 -6.34
CA GLY A 60 1.65 -7.65 -7.49
C GLY A 60 2.81 -7.41 -8.46
N GLY A 61 3.99 -7.96 -8.19
CA GLY A 61 5.22 -7.66 -8.93
C GLY A 61 5.50 -6.16 -8.98
N ARG A 62 6.02 -5.72 -10.14
CA ARG A 62 6.23 -4.29 -10.41
C ARG A 62 4.94 -3.47 -10.36
N SER A 63 3.78 -4.07 -10.64
CA SER A 63 2.49 -3.38 -10.62
C SER A 63 2.05 -3.02 -9.20
N GLY A 64 2.28 -3.91 -8.23
CA GLY A 64 1.99 -3.64 -6.82
C GLY A 64 2.85 -2.52 -6.26
N ILE A 65 4.15 -2.48 -6.62
CA ILE A 65 5.03 -1.34 -6.27
C ILE A 65 4.52 -0.05 -6.92
N LYS A 66 4.17 -0.08 -8.21
CA LYS A 66 3.59 1.09 -8.90
C LYS A 66 2.33 1.58 -8.22
N ALA A 67 1.46 0.68 -7.75
CA ALA A 67 0.26 1.05 -7.00
C ALA A 67 0.60 1.91 -5.76
N LEU A 68 1.69 1.58 -5.06
CA LEU A 68 2.15 2.33 -3.88
C LEU A 68 2.76 3.70 -4.21
N THR A 69 3.47 3.80 -5.33
CA THR A 69 4.31 4.97 -5.64
C THR A 69 3.68 5.96 -6.60
N GLU A 70 2.85 5.49 -7.54
CA GLU A 70 2.26 6.35 -8.56
C GLU A 70 1.08 7.12 -7.97
N THR A 71 1.02 8.41 -8.28
CA THR A 71 -0.06 9.31 -7.88
C THR A 71 -0.62 9.96 -9.13
N PHE A 72 -1.88 9.68 -9.45
CA PHE A 72 -2.56 10.25 -10.62
C PHE A 72 -4.04 10.44 -10.32
N GLN A 73 -4.69 11.32 -11.09
CA GLN A 73 -6.14 11.46 -11.03
C GLN A 73 -6.81 10.31 -11.77
N MET A 74 -7.50 9.44 -11.03
CA MET A 74 -8.22 8.32 -11.61
C MET A 74 -9.38 8.79 -12.51
N ASP A 75 -9.58 8.08 -13.62
CA ASP A 75 -10.73 8.29 -14.51
C ASP A 75 -12.05 8.24 -13.72
N PRO A 76 -12.93 9.26 -13.84
CA PRO A 76 -14.21 9.30 -13.14
C PRO A 76 -15.11 8.07 -13.37
N LYS A 77 -15.07 7.45 -14.55
CA LYS A 77 -15.84 6.25 -14.89
C LYS A 77 -15.34 5.05 -14.09
N ILE A 78 -14.03 4.80 -14.12
CA ILE A 78 -13.38 3.73 -13.34
C ILE A 78 -13.68 3.94 -11.84
N ALA A 79 -13.55 5.17 -11.36
CA ALA A 79 -13.83 5.50 -9.96
C ALA A 79 -15.29 5.23 -9.57
N ARG A 80 -16.25 5.57 -10.44
CA ARG A 80 -17.68 5.35 -10.20
C ARG A 80 -18.02 3.86 -10.19
N GLU A 81 -17.46 3.10 -11.12
CA GLU A 81 -17.65 1.64 -11.19
C GLU A 81 -17.07 0.95 -9.97
N ALA A 82 -15.86 1.32 -9.53
CA ALA A 82 -15.24 0.79 -8.33
C ALA A 82 -16.07 1.11 -7.07
N LEU A 83 -16.54 2.36 -6.93
CA LEU A 83 -17.37 2.75 -5.79
C LEU A 83 -18.70 1.97 -5.74
N LYS A 84 -19.30 1.71 -6.91
CA LYS A 84 -20.48 0.85 -7.01
C LYS A 84 -20.17 -0.56 -6.51
N GLN A 85 -19.09 -1.18 -6.97
CA GLN A 85 -18.71 -2.53 -6.55
C GLN A 85 -18.40 -2.61 -5.05
N ILE A 86 -17.72 -1.62 -4.48
CA ILE A 86 -17.47 -1.55 -3.02
C ILE A 86 -18.81 -1.49 -2.27
N ARG A 87 -19.73 -0.62 -2.70
CA ARG A 87 -21.04 -0.51 -2.05
C ARG A 87 -21.84 -1.80 -2.14
N ASP A 88 -21.86 -2.41 -3.33
CA ASP A 88 -22.56 -3.66 -3.57
C ASP A 88 -21.98 -4.77 -2.69
N PHE A 89 -20.65 -4.87 -2.55
CA PHE A 89 -19.99 -5.79 -1.62
C PHE A 89 -20.44 -5.60 -0.17
N PHE A 90 -20.38 -4.38 0.37
CA PHE A 90 -20.80 -4.14 1.76
C PHE A 90 -22.29 -4.41 1.97
N SER A 91 -23.14 -4.13 0.97
CA SER A 91 -24.58 -4.40 1.08
C SER A 91 -24.93 -5.88 1.11
N VAL A 92 -24.09 -6.75 0.52
CA VAL A 92 -24.34 -8.19 0.41
C VAL A 92 -23.57 -8.96 1.49
N SER A 93 -22.28 -8.71 1.60
CA SER A 93 -21.38 -9.49 2.45
C SER A 93 -21.41 -9.03 3.90
N TRP A 94 -21.44 -7.71 4.14
CA TRP A 94 -21.36 -7.12 5.49
C TRP A 94 -22.46 -6.08 5.74
N PRO A 95 -23.75 -6.45 5.60
CA PRO A 95 -24.87 -5.49 5.60
C PRO A 95 -25.06 -4.75 6.92
N SER A 96 -24.58 -5.31 8.03
CA SER A 96 -24.67 -4.70 9.37
C SER A 96 -23.53 -3.73 9.70
N TRP A 97 -22.51 -3.63 8.85
CA TRP A 97 -21.34 -2.80 9.11
C TRP A 97 -21.54 -1.40 8.55
N GLU A 98 -21.39 -0.38 9.40
CA GLU A 98 -21.21 0.99 8.95
C GLU A 98 -19.82 1.16 8.32
N TYR A 99 -19.76 1.70 7.11
CA TYR A 99 -18.51 1.96 6.41
C TYR A 99 -18.51 3.31 5.69
N ARG A 100 -17.30 3.84 5.46
CA ARG A 100 -17.04 5.04 4.67
C ARG A 100 -15.95 4.75 3.67
N VAL A 101 -16.06 5.40 2.51
CA VAL A 101 -15.05 5.29 1.46
C VAL A 101 -14.50 6.68 1.18
N VAL A 102 -13.19 6.84 1.31
CA VAL A 102 -12.48 8.08 1.00
C VAL A 102 -11.64 7.86 -0.25
N ARG A 103 -11.96 8.58 -1.33
CA ARG A 103 -11.18 8.54 -2.56
C ARG A 103 -10.06 9.58 -2.51
N ARG A 104 -8.84 9.19 -2.90
CA ARG A 104 -7.72 10.10 -3.12
C ARG A 104 -6.82 9.61 -4.25
N TYR A 105 -6.63 10.45 -5.27
CA TYR A 105 -5.82 10.14 -6.46
C TYR A 105 -6.22 8.79 -7.11
N ASN A 106 -5.34 7.80 -7.05
CA ASN A 106 -5.52 6.44 -7.55
C ASN A 106 -6.01 5.44 -6.50
N SER A 107 -6.44 5.91 -5.33
CA SER A 107 -6.78 5.06 -4.19
C SER A 107 -8.17 5.31 -3.62
N PHE A 108 -8.73 4.26 -3.03
CA PHE A 108 -9.91 4.28 -2.17
C PHE A 108 -9.54 3.70 -0.81
N THR A 109 -9.57 4.53 0.23
CA THR A 109 -9.43 4.07 1.62
C THR A 109 -10.81 3.71 2.14
N ILE A 110 -10.98 2.46 2.55
CA ILE A 110 -12.21 1.96 3.16
C ILE A 110 -12.03 2.04 4.67
N ARG A 111 -13.02 2.64 5.33
CA ARG A 111 -13.07 2.76 6.79
C ARG A 111 -14.33 2.12 7.31
N ILE A 112 -14.25 1.45 8.46
CA ILE A 112 -15.37 0.76 9.10
C ILE A 112 -15.55 1.24 10.53
N LYS A 113 -16.78 1.19 11.02
CA LYS A 113 -17.09 1.47 12.42
C LYS A 113 -17.22 0.14 13.16
N ILE A 114 -16.44 -0.04 14.23
CA ILE A 114 -16.35 -1.32 14.95
C ILE A 114 -17.31 -1.35 16.15
N SER A 115 -17.74 -0.19 16.65
CA SER A 115 -18.73 -0.07 17.72
C SER A 115 -19.54 1.22 17.61
N GLU A 116 -20.75 1.24 18.17
CA GLU A 116 -21.71 2.34 18.00
C GLU A 116 -21.21 3.73 18.45
N GLY A 117 -20.20 3.78 19.33
CA GLY A 117 -19.58 5.01 19.84
C GLY A 117 -18.14 5.30 19.39
N SER A 118 -17.56 4.50 18.48
CA SER A 118 -16.19 4.71 18.00
C SER A 118 -16.13 5.46 16.66
N ASP A 119 -14.99 6.11 16.42
CA ASP A 119 -14.65 6.68 15.11
C ASP A 119 -14.47 5.59 14.04
N TYR A 120 -14.50 5.99 12.78
CA TYR A 120 -14.26 5.10 11.66
C TYR A 120 -12.76 4.72 11.57
N TRP A 121 -12.47 3.43 11.62
CA TRP A 121 -11.12 2.86 11.51
C TRP A 121 -10.80 2.52 10.06
N GLU A 122 -9.59 2.87 9.60
CA GLU A 122 -9.13 2.45 8.27
C GLU A 122 -8.93 0.94 8.24
N LEU A 123 -9.69 0.25 7.39
CA LEU A 123 -9.64 -1.19 7.22
C LEU A 123 -8.59 -1.57 6.17
N CYS A 124 -8.74 -0.98 4.99
CA CYS A 124 -7.91 -1.31 3.84
C CYS A 124 -7.88 -0.14 2.84
N GLN A 125 -6.97 -0.24 1.89
CA GLN A 125 -6.86 0.67 0.76
C GLN A 125 -6.81 -0.12 -0.53
N LEU A 126 -7.71 0.21 -1.44
CA LEU A 126 -7.69 -0.26 -2.82
C LEU A 126 -6.93 0.76 -3.66
N ARG A 127 -5.96 0.31 -4.45
CA ARG A 127 -5.18 1.16 -5.36
C ARG A 127 -5.23 0.65 -6.78
N TYR A 128 -5.50 1.54 -7.72
CA TYR A 128 -5.53 1.22 -9.13
C TYR A 128 -4.18 1.53 -9.79
N THR A 129 -3.72 0.61 -10.64
CA THR A 129 -2.53 0.79 -11.44
C THR A 129 -2.92 0.80 -12.93
N PRO A 130 -2.70 1.92 -13.67
CA PRO A 130 -3.10 2.03 -15.06
C PRO A 130 -2.14 1.27 -16.00
N PHE A 131 -0.93 0.97 -15.53
CA PHE A 131 0.09 0.19 -16.25
C PHE A 131 -0.44 -1.18 -16.71
N ASP A 132 -1.22 -1.86 -15.87
CA ASP A 132 -1.80 -3.18 -16.17
C ASP A 132 -3.31 -3.26 -15.91
N GLN A 133 -3.93 -2.12 -15.60
CA GLN A 133 -5.37 -1.97 -15.31
C GLN A 133 -5.85 -2.85 -14.14
N LYS A 134 -4.98 -3.10 -13.15
CA LYS A 134 -5.31 -3.90 -11.97
C LYS A 134 -5.56 -3.08 -10.72
N TRP A 135 -6.35 -3.66 -9.82
CA TRP A 135 -6.56 -3.18 -8.46
C TRP A 135 -5.72 -3.99 -7.48
N HIS A 136 -5.10 -3.29 -6.54
CA HIS A 136 -4.26 -3.84 -5.49
C HIS A 136 -4.88 -3.51 -4.13
N LEU A 137 -5.08 -4.53 -3.30
CA LEU A 137 -5.68 -4.40 -1.97
C LEU A 137 -4.59 -4.43 -0.90
N PHE A 138 -4.50 -3.35 -0.12
CA PHE A 138 -3.60 -3.23 1.02
C PHE A 138 -4.42 -3.24 2.31
N TRP A 139 -4.24 -4.25 3.13
CA TRP A 139 -4.86 -4.32 4.45
C TRP A 139 -4.07 -3.49 5.44
N LYS A 140 -4.78 -2.77 6.32
CA LYS A 140 -4.12 -2.11 7.44
C LYS A 140 -3.79 -3.16 8.49
N LYS A 141 -2.52 -3.21 8.92
CA LYS A 141 -2.10 -4.09 10.03
C LYS A 141 -2.72 -3.61 11.35
N ASP A 142 -2.86 -4.53 12.30
CA ASP A 142 -3.44 -4.28 13.63
C ASP A 142 -2.74 -3.15 14.42
N ASN A 143 -1.48 -2.85 14.10
CA ASN A 143 -0.72 -1.74 14.69
C ASN A 143 -1.05 -0.35 14.09
N GLY A 144 -2.07 -0.27 13.24
CA GLY A 144 -2.52 0.97 12.61
C GLY A 144 -1.62 1.47 11.47
N LYS A 145 -0.74 0.63 10.93
CA LYS A 145 0.15 0.94 9.80
C LYS A 145 -0.24 0.13 8.56
N TRP A 146 0.14 0.62 7.38
CA TRP A 146 -0.10 -0.03 6.08
C TRP A 146 0.94 -1.12 5.81
#